data_AF-A0A3D4NXB2-F1
#
_entry.id   AF-A0A3D4NXB2-F1
#
_cell.length_a   1.000
_cell.length_b   1.000
_cell.length_c   1.000
_cell.angle_alpha   90.00
_cell.angle_beta   90.00
_cell.angle_gamma   90.00
#
_symmetry.space_group_name_H-M   'P 1'
#
loop_
_entity.id
_entity.type
_entity.pdbx_description
1 polymer ?
#
loop_
_entity_poly.entity_id
_entity_poly.type
_entity_poly.pdbx_seq_one_letter_code
_entity_poly.pdbx_strand_id
1 'polypeptide(L)'
;MPTRDRRTGLKDPVANFDALWRMFDRNYGSFIPKRIDWDLLYRVYRPRVNARTNDRELFEIMSRLLEHLNDNHVKIQSRRPPRFFRSGILGQLNRDDRGRHLPIGYNIPDFSLDLVKKSYLRGHFEERLPGTRLAAYFGGDFPLYTFGRLKKDIGYFHIRNFDEAGRTAAVADEIVTRFRNARVLIVDIRGNGGGWDPVAKAIADRFADTRRLYMVTRTRNGPRHDDFTPPRYWYTEPKGPHPFTNPVVLLTHRWSISAADCFALAMRALPHVTNLGEFTSGAYSDEYWDTLPNGWEVSIANKLYLDADGRCWEGIGTPPDIRLVNTREDIAAGRDRVLETAVELLMAGLAPRHEAKPAPRPRESLAESLERAITSLGIRRAVDLFSRARRRDPSTYYIDREEMDALAKSLQSQARVEEAFEVLKLNRRQFPRDYHVYQSLAEAFEKKRKDRLARSCYRKALELNPKNLPEEKRDSEKALEIVNR
;
A
#
# COMPACT_ATOMS: atom_id res chain seq x y z
N MET A 1 -20.73 7.28 -31.83
CA MET A 1 -20.74 8.02 -30.55
C MET A 1 -22.16 8.53 -30.29
N PRO A 2 -22.83 8.15 -29.19
CA PRO A 2 -24.01 8.85 -28.74
C PRO A 2 -23.60 9.98 -27.79
N THR A 3 -24.01 11.19 -28.14
CA THR A 3 -23.91 12.41 -27.33
C THR A 3 -24.71 12.23 -26.04
N ARG A 4 -24.03 11.88 -24.94
CA ARG A 4 -24.61 12.04 -23.60
C ARG A 4 -24.78 13.52 -23.34
N ASP A 5 -26.03 13.94 -23.22
CA ASP A 5 -26.43 15.23 -22.71
C ASP A 5 -25.75 15.47 -21.34
N ARG A 6 -24.71 16.31 -21.33
CA ARG A 6 -23.87 16.59 -20.15
C ARG A 6 -24.52 17.56 -19.16
N ARG A 7 -25.76 18.05 -19.40
CA ARG A 7 -26.32 19.15 -18.60
C ARG A 7 -27.32 18.73 -17.51
N THR A 8 -27.91 17.54 -17.58
CA THR A 8 -28.94 17.09 -16.60
C THR A 8 -28.39 16.22 -15.46
N GLY A 9 -27.27 15.49 -15.67
CA GLY A 9 -26.68 14.59 -14.68
C GLY A 9 -25.94 15.26 -13.50
N LEU A 10 -25.66 16.55 -13.57
CA LEU A 10 -24.88 17.29 -12.57
C LEU A 10 -25.62 17.57 -11.25
N LYS A 11 -26.95 17.39 -11.20
CA LYS A 11 -27.79 17.82 -10.06
C LYS A 11 -28.71 16.75 -9.46
N ASP A 12 -28.76 15.54 -10.02
CA ASP A 12 -29.61 14.50 -9.43
C ASP A 12 -28.92 13.91 -8.18
N PRO A 13 -29.44 14.17 -6.97
CA PRO A 13 -28.82 13.69 -5.74
C PRO A 13 -28.82 12.15 -5.65
N VAL A 14 -29.83 11.49 -6.22
CA VAL A 14 -29.92 10.03 -6.25
C VAL A 14 -28.81 9.45 -7.11
N ALA A 15 -28.66 9.95 -8.34
CA ALA A 15 -27.60 9.49 -9.25
C ALA A 15 -26.20 9.70 -8.67
N ASN A 16 -25.97 10.82 -7.96
CA ASN A 16 -24.69 11.10 -7.30
C ASN A 16 -24.43 10.15 -6.13
N PHE A 17 -25.43 9.86 -5.30
CA PHE A 17 -25.32 8.86 -4.23
C PHE A 17 -25.01 7.47 -4.79
N ASP A 18 -25.75 7.03 -5.82
CA ASP A 18 -25.54 5.74 -6.46
C ASP A 18 -24.18 5.65 -7.16
N ALA A 19 -23.65 6.77 -7.66
CA ALA A 19 -22.31 6.84 -8.24
C ALA A 19 -21.23 6.68 -7.17
N LEU A 20 -21.34 7.39 -6.05
CA LEU A 20 -20.42 7.25 -4.92
C LEU A 20 -20.42 5.81 -4.41
N TRP A 21 -21.59 5.24 -4.16
CA TRP A 21 -21.69 3.88 -3.64
C TRP A 21 -21.01 2.86 -4.57
N ARG A 22 -21.30 2.92 -5.88
CA ARG A 22 -20.68 2.04 -6.90
C ARG A 22 -19.17 2.25 -7.01
N MET A 23 -18.70 3.48 -6.84
CA MET A 23 -17.28 3.81 -6.88
C MET A 23 -16.52 3.12 -5.75
N PHE A 24 -17.06 3.13 -4.52
CA PHE A 24 -16.48 2.39 -3.40
C PHE A 24 -16.63 0.88 -3.55
N ASP A 25 -17.81 0.40 -3.97
CA ASP A 25 -18.09 -1.02 -4.20
C ASP A 25 -17.05 -1.68 -5.12
N ARG A 26 -16.70 -0.97 -6.19
CA ARG A 26 -15.72 -1.42 -7.18
C ARG A 26 -14.27 -1.28 -6.72
N ASN A 27 -13.93 -0.24 -5.98
CA ASN A 27 -12.53 0.17 -5.80
C ASN A 27 -11.99 0.02 -4.38
N TYR A 28 -12.81 0.01 -3.33
CA TYR A 28 -12.31 -0.02 -1.96
C TYR A 28 -11.65 -1.36 -1.62
N GLY A 29 -10.43 -1.30 -1.07
CA GLY A 29 -9.55 -2.46 -0.88
C GLY A 29 -9.76 -3.23 0.42
N SER A 30 -10.48 -2.65 1.39
CA SER A 30 -10.44 -3.14 2.78
C SER A 30 -11.79 -3.61 3.33
N PHE A 31 -12.81 -3.85 2.50
CA PHE A 31 -14.12 -4.33 2.96
C PHE A 31 -14.01 -5.65 3.76
N ILE A 32 -13.34 -6.65 3.18
CA ILE A 32 -13.20 -7.99 3.77
C ILE A 32 -12.49 -7.98 5.12
N PRO A 33 -11.26 -7.45 5.25
CA PRO A 33 -10.57 -7.44 6.55
C PRO A 33 -11.30 -6.60 7.61
N LYS A 34 -12.02 -5.54 7.20
CA LYS A 34 -12.83 -4.71 8.11
C LYS A 34 -14.22 -5.28 8.39
N ARG A 35 -14.60 -6.40 7.75
CA ARG A 35 -15.92 -7.05 7.86
C ARG A 35 -17.09 -6.10 7.58
N ILE A 36 -16.94 -5.26 6.58
CA ILE A 36 -17.93 -4.26 6.19
C ILE A 36 -18.90 -4.87 5.17
N ASP A 37 -20.19 -4.85 5.47
CA ASP A 37 -21.27 -5.18 4.53
C ASP A 37 -21.70 -3.91 3.79
N TRP A 38 -21.10 -3.67 2.62
CA TRP A 38 -21.33 -2.47 1.83
C TRP A 38 -22.75 -2.40 1.22
N ASP A 39 -23.34 -3.55 0.90
CA ASP A 39 -24.71 -3.66 0.40
C ASP A 39 -25.73 -3.34 1.49
N LEU A 40 -25.49 -3.76 2.73
CA LEU A 40 -26.32 -3.38 3.86
C LEU A 40 -26.30 -1.86 4.06
N LEU A 41 -25.11 -1.25 4.00
CA LEU A 41 -24.99 0.19 4.10
C LEU A 41 -25.73 0.92 2.96
N TYR A 42 -25.73 0.36 1.74
CA TYR A 42 -26.58 0.87 0.65
C TYR A 42 -28.06 0.87 1.04
N ARG A 43 -28.58 -0.27 1.51
CA ARG A 43 -30.00 -0.42 1.88
C ARG A 43 -30.42 0.53 3.00
N VAL A 44 -29.51 0.88 3.91
CA VAL A 44 -29.77 1.82 5.01
C VAL A 44 -29.74 3.28 4.56
N TYR A 45 -28.77 3.65 3.72
CA TYR A 45 -28.52 5.06 3.37
C TYR A 45 -29.25 5.51 2.11
N ARG A 46 -29.40 4.65 1.11
CA ARG A 46 -30.04 4.99 -0.17
C ARG A 46 -31.47 5.53 -0.02
N PRO A 47 -32.35 5.00 0.85
CA PRO A 47 -33.69 5.55 1.04
C PRO A 47 -33.73 6.97 1.61
N ARG A 48 -32.62 7.45 2.18
CA ARG A 48 -32.49 8.82 2.73
C ARG A 48 -32.27 9.88 1.66
N VAL A 49 -32.00 9.48 0.43
CA VAL A 49 -31.75 10.37 -0.71
C VAL A 49 -32.92 10.29 -1.70
N ASN A 50 -33.51 11.43 -2.02
CA ASN A 50 -34.59 11.56 -3.00
C ASN A 50 -34.40 12.82 -3.85
N ALA A 51 -35.26 13.05 -4.84
CA ALA A 51 -35.12 14.16 -5.80
C ALA A 51 -35.15 15.56 -5.16
N ARG A 52 -35.58 15.71 -3.90
CA ARG A 52 -35.59 16.99 -3.16
C ARG A 52 -34.38 17.16 -2.24
N THR A 53 -33.54 16.15 -2.07
CA THR A 53 -32.33 16.23 -1.24
C THR A 53 -31.39 17.29 -1.81
N ASN A 54 -31.06 18.30 -1.01
CA ASN A 54 -30.15 19.35 -1.44
C ASN A 54 -28.67 18.93 -1.27
N ASP A 55 -27.75 19.69 -1.88
CA ASP A 55 -26.31 19.38 -1.84
C ASP A 55 -25.74 19.27 -0.42
N ARG A 56 -26.25 20.04 0.55
CA ARG A 56 -25.75 19.97 1.92
C ARG A 56 -26.17 18.64 2.56
N GLU A 57 -27.45 18.31 2.47
CA GLU A 57 -28.00 17.04 2.98
C GLU A 57 -27.32 15.84 2.31
N LEU A 58 -27.14 15.90 0.98
CA LEU A 58 -26.47 14.84 0.23
C LEU A 58 -25.02 14.65 0.72
N PHE A 59 -24.27 15.73 0.91
CA PHE A 59 -22.90 15.66 1.41
C PHE A 59 -22.85 15.05 2.82
N GLU A 60 -23.75 15.45 3.71
CA GLU A 60 -23.85 14.91 5.07
C GLU A 60 -24.23 13.41 5.07
N ILE A 61 -25.17 12.99 4.20
CA ILE A 61 -25.57 11.58 4.06
C ILE A 61 -24.40 10.73 3.54
N MET A 62 -23.71 11.19 2.48
CA MET A 62 -22.54 10.50 1.93
C MET A 62 -21.40 10.42 2.96
N SER A 63 -21.11 11.52 3.67
CA SER A 63 -20.09 11.54 4.73
C SER A 63 -20.40 10.51 5.82
N ARG A 64 -21.65 10.44 6.28
CA ARG A 64 -22.09 9.44 7.27
C ARG A 64 -22.06 8.01 6.76
N LEU A 65 -22.22 7.79 5.45
CA LEU A 65 -22.03 6.47 4.84
C LEU A 65 -20.54 6.09 4.87
N LEU A 66 -19.68 7.01 4.42
CA LEU A 66 -18.23 6.81 4.36
C LEU A 66 -17.58 6.65 5.74
N GLU A 67 -18.16 7.23 6.79
CA GLU A 67 -17.63 7.10 8.15
C GLU A 67 -17.56 5.66 8.66
N HIS A 68 -18.46 4.78 8.18
CA HIS A 68 -18.44 3.35 8.52
C HIS A 68 -17.17 2.63 8.02
N LEU A 69 -16.44 3.22 7.07
CA LEU A 69 -15.21 2.64 6.57
C LEU A 69 -14.05 2.78 7.57
N ASN A 70 -14.15 3.71 8.54
CA ASN A 70 -13.10 4.01 9.52
C ASN A 70 -11.72 4.04 8.86
N ASP A 71 -11.52 4.98 7.94
CA ASP A 71 -10.37 4.98 7.04
C ASP A 71 -9.88 6.39 6.74
N ASN A 72 -8.64 6.68 7.15
CA ASN A 72 -8.07 8.02 7.07
C ASN A 72 -7.88 8.52 5.63
N HIS A 73 -7.80 7.62 4.65
CA HIS A 73 -7.66 7.94 3.23
C HIS A 73 -9.00 7.99 2.49
N VAL A 74 -10.11 7.72 3.17
CA VAL A 74 -11.45 7.95 2.65
C VAL A 74 -11.87 9.39 2.89
N LYS A 75 -12.10 10.13 1.79
CA LYS A 75 -12.45 11.56 1.84
C LYS A 75 -13.52 11.89 0.81
N ILE A 76 -14.29 12.94 1.08
CA ILE A 76 -15.13 13.60 0.09
C ILE A 76 -15.02 15.12 0.24
N GLN A 77 -14.92 15.83 -0.88
CA GLN A 77 -14.81 17.27 -0.88
C GLN A 77 -15.56 17.94 -2.03
N SER A 78 -16.06 19.14 -1.74
CA SER A 78 -16.71 20.04 -2.69
C SER A 78 -15.96 21.36 -2.70
N ARG A 79 -15.77 21.96 -3.88
CA ARG A 79 -15.16 23.29 -4.01
C ARG A 79 -16.15 24.44 -3.82
N ARG A 80 -17.42 24.26 -4.21
CA ARG A 80 -18.43 25.33 -4.23
C ARG A 80 -19.82 24.81 -3.80
N PRO A 81 -20.29 25.13 -2.58
CA PRO A 81 -19.52 25.72 -1.48
C PRO A 81 -18.41 24.77 -1.00
N PRO A 82 -17.36 25.29 -0.34
CA PRO A 82 -16.30 24.47 0.20
C PRO A 82 -16.84 23.56 1.30
N ARG A 83 -16.68 22.24 1.12
CA ARG A 83 -16.98 21.22 2.13
C ARG A 83 -15.89 20.16 2.09
N PHE A 84 -15.52 19.64 3.25
CA PHE A 84 -14.51 18.60 3.38
C PHE A 84 -14.95 17.61 4.47
N PHE A 85 -14.80 16.34 4.17
CA PHE A 85 -14.94 15.24 5.12
C PHE A 85 -13.80 14.25 4.91
N ARG A 86 -13.29 13.73 6.02
CA ARG A 86 -12.33 12.64 6.11
C ARG A 86 -12.86 11.63 7.12
N SER A 87 -12.83 10.35 6.78
CA SER A 87 -13.17 9.26 7.70
C SER A 87 -11.99 8.89 8.61
N GLY A 88 -12.25 8.08 9.62
CA GLY A 88 -11.23 7.51 10.50
C GLY A 88 -10.71 8.47 11.55
N ILE A 89 -9.73 8.01 12.32
CA ILE A 89 -9.23 8.73 13.50
C ILE A 89 -8.71 10.13 13.18
N LEU A 90 -8.09 10.35 12.01
CA LEU A 90 -7.64 11.69 11.60
C LEU A 90 -8.82 12.63 11.31
N GLY A 91 -9.97 12.11 10.86
CA GLY A 91 -11.19 12.90 10.73
C GLY A 91 -11.71 13.44 12.08
N GLN A 92 -11.39 12.74 13.17
CA GLN A 92 -11.76 13.11 14.54
C GLN A 92 -10.69 14.01 15.19
N LEU A 93 -9.41 13.68 15.02
CA LEU A 93 -8.28 14.41 15.62
C LEU A 93 -8.00 15.75 14.93
N ASN A 94 -8.26 15.87 13.62
CA ASN A 94 -7.98 17.09 12.87
C ASN A 94 -9.11 18.11 13.00
N ARG A 95 -9.54 18.41 14.22
CA ARG A 95 -10.59 19.39 14.50
C ARG A 95 -10.14 20.38 15.57
N ASP A 96 -10.53 21.63 15.43
CA ASP A 96 -10.42 22.61 16.51
C ASP A 96 -11.54 22.42 17.55
N ASP A 97 -11.49 23.17 18.65
CA ASP A 97 -12.48 23.10 19.73
C ASP A 97 -13.90 23.48 19.28
N ARG A 98 -14.05 24.08 18.08
CA ARG A 98 -15.33 24.42 17.45
C ARG A 98 -15.76 23.37 16.40
N GLY A 99 -15.04 22.26 16.30
CA GLY A 99 -15.30 21.15 15.38
C GLY A 99 -14.89 21.38 13.92
N ARG A 100 -14.19 22.49 13.60
CA ARG A 100 -13.73 22.83 12.25
C ARG A 100 -12.48 22.03 11.89
N HIS A 101 -12.39 21.56 10.64
CA HIS A 101 -11.23 20.80 10.18
C HIS A 101 -9.94 21.65 10.19
N LEU A 102 -8.89 21.08 10.78
CA LEU A 102 -7.53 21.61 10.74
C LEU A 102 -6.70 20.86 9.69
N PRO A 103 -5.67 21.50 9.11
CA PRO A 103 -4.71 20.77 8.30
C PRO A 103 -3.96 19.73 9.17
N ILE A 104 -3.53 18.61 8.57
CA ILE A 104 -2.80 17.55 9.29
C ILE A 104 -1.58 18.14 10.00
N GLY A 105 -1.27 17.69 11.21
CA GLY A 105 -0.04 18.06 11.92
C GLY A 105 0.01 19.45 12.55
N TYR A 106 -1.04 20.28 12.42
CA TYR A 106 -1.11 21.61 13.06
C TYR A 106 -1.48 21.59 14.54
N ASN A 107 -2.02 20.48 15.05
CA ASN A 107 -2.44 20.36 16.44
C ASN A 107 -2.04 18.97 16.97
N ILE A 108 -0.75 18.79 17.24
CA ILE A 108 -0.25 17.59 17.92
C ILE A 108 -0.10 17.93 19.41
N PRO A 109 -1.13 17.68 20.24
CA PRO A 109 -1.15 18.15 21.62
C PRO A 109 -0.11 17.47 22.53
N ASP A 110 0.36 16.29 22.12
CA ASP A 110 1.11 15.32 22.93
C ASP A 110 2.49 14.99 22.30
N PHE A 111 2.97 15.81 21.37
CA PHE A 111 4.33 15.72 20.86
C PHE A 111 4.83 17.08 20.35
N SER A 112 6.08 17.43 20.70
CA SER A 112 6.74 18.64 20.24
C SER A 112 8.20 18.36 19.89
N LEU A 113 8.55 18.42 18.61
CA LEU A 113 9.95 18.30 18.17
C LEU A 113 10.81 19.45 18.70
N ASP A 114 10.23 20.65 18.86
CA ASP A 114 10.93 21.79 19.44
C ASP A 114 11.30 21.55 20.90
N LEU A 115 10.43 20.89 21.66
CA LEU A 115 10.74 20.46 23.02
C LEU A 115 11.91 19.47 23.00
N VAL A 116 11.89 18.47 22.10
CA VAL A 116 13.00 17.51 21.95
C VAL A 116 14.31 18.23 21.64
N LYS A 117 14.31 19.14 20.65
CA LYS A 117 15.48 19.92 20.24
C LYS A 117 16.05 20.77 21.37
N LYS A 118 15.19 21.48 22.11
CA LYS A 118 15.59 22.42 23.16
C LYS A 118 15.98 21.72 24.46
N SER A 119 15.17 20.78 24.94
CA SER A 119 15.35 20.19 26.28
C SER A 119 16.23 18.94 26.28
N TYR A 120 16.15 18.11 25.23
CA TYR A 120 16.80 16.79 25.22
C TYR A 120 18.06 16.77 24.37
N LEU A 121 18.03 17.39 23.19
CA LEU A 121 19.23 17.58 22.36
C LEU A 121 20.01 18.83 22.78
N ARG A 122 19.42 19.72 23.58
CA ARG A 122 20.06 20.95 24.12
C ARG A 122 20.68 21.83 23.03
N GLY A 123 20.03 21.89 21.85
CA GLY A 123 20.54 22.60 20.69
C GLY A 123 21.66 21.89 19.91
N HIS A 124 22.14 20.72 20.37
CA HIS A 124 23.17 19.92 19.70
C HIS A 124 22.55 18.90 18.75
N PHE A 125 22.06 19.40 17.63
CA PHE A 125 21.49 18.56 16.57
C PHE A 125 21.89 19.08 15.19
N GLU A 126 21.75 18.21 14.22
CA GLU A 126 21.92 18.51 12.81
C GLU A 126 20.62 18.23 12.07
N GLU A 127 20.46 18.94 10.97
CA GLU A 127 19.30 18.82 10.09
C GLU A 127 19.75 18.53 8.67
N ARG A 128 18.98 17.70 7.96
CA ARG A 128 19.24 17.36 6.57
C ARG A 128 17.96 17.35 5.78
N LEU A 129 18.14 17.65 4.49
CA LEU A 129 17.12 17.75 3.45
C LEU A 129 16.04 18.80 3.76
N PRO A 130 15.83 19.78 2.87
CA PRO A 130 14.65 20.62 2.97
C PRO A 130 13.41 19.79 2.63
N GLY A 131 12.29 20.10 3.28
CA GLY A 131 10.98 19.61 2.90
C GLY A 131 10.63 20.02 1.47
N THR A 132 9.86 19.19 0.76
CA THR A 132 9.41 19.48 -0.61
C THR A 132 8.03 20.13 -0.59
N ARG A 133 7.51 20.66 -1.71
CA ARG A 133 6.24 21.42 -1.79
C ARG A 133 4.98 20.77 -1.17
N LEU A 134 4.93 19.48 -0.86
CA LEU A 134 3.85 18.92 -0.02
C LEU A 134 3.90 19.49 1.42
N ALA A 135 5.08 19.90 1.89
CA ALA A 135 5.35 20.74 3.05
C ALA A 135 4.64 22.11 3.02
N ALA A 136 4.30 22.64 1.83
CA ALA A 136 3.61 23.92 1.72
C ALA A 136 2.14 23.84 2.17
N TYR A 137 1.56 22.63 2.26
CA TYR A 137 0.28 22.40 2.95
C TYR A 137 0.42 22.44 4.50
N PHE A 138 1.65 22.41 5.02
CA PHE A 138 2.01 22.23 6.44
C PHE A 138 2.80 23.40 7.06
N GLY A 139 3.01 24.49 6.32
CA GLY A 139 3.61 25.71 6.84
C GLY A 139 5.14 25.77 6.71
N GLY A 140 5.60 26.31 5.58
CA GLY A 140 6.99 26.73 5.37
C GLY A 140 8.00 25.61 5.09
N ASP A 141 9.24 26.02 4.79
CA ASP A 141 10.37 25.10 4.67
C ASP A 141 10.67 24.50 6.05
N PHE A 142 10.66 23.18 6.15
CA PHE A 142 11.09 22.45 7.35
C PHE A 142 12.10 21.36 6.98
N PRO A 143 13.04 21.03 7.86
CA PRO A 143 13.96 19.91 7.64
C PRO A 143 13.23 18.57 7.71
N LEU A 144 13.55 17.66 6.80
CA LEU A 144 12.96 16.31 6.83
C LEU A 144 13.55 15.46 7.95
N TYR A 145 14.83 15.64 8.24
CA TYR A 145 15.57 14.84 9.20
C TYR A 145 16.23 15.72 10.25
N THR A 146 16.02 15.38 11.52
CA THR A 146 16.74 15.98 12.66
C THR A 146 17.43 14.86 13.42
N PHE A 147 18.73 14.97 13.67
CA PHE A 147 19.46 13.94 14.40
C PHE A 147 20.53 14.52 15.30
N GLY A 148 20.85 13.81 16.38
CA GLY A 148 21.82 14.23 17.38
C GLY A 148 22.07 13.14 18.40
N ARG A 149 22.76 13.48 19.49
CA ARG A 149 23.00 12.56 20.61
C ARG A 149 22.29 13.05 21.85
N LEU A 150 21.50 12.18 22.47
CA LEU A 150 20.88 12.46 23.78
C LEU A 150 21.90 12.27 24.91
N LYS A 151 22.78 11.27 24.74
CA LYS A 151 23.93 10.97 25.59
C LYS A 151 25.05 10.42 24.72
N LYS A 152 26.26 10.24 25.28
CA LYS A 152 27.45 9.72 24.57
C LYS A 152 27.11 8.49 23.69
N ASP A 153 26.37 7.54 24.24
CA ASP A 153 26.09 6.25 23.59
C ASP A 153 24.65 6.10 23.06
N ILE A 154 23.82 7.16 23.12
CA ILE A 154 22.42 7.13 22.69
C ILE A 154 22.22 8.18 21.59
N GLY A 155 22.07 7.70 20.36
CA GLY A 155 21.69 8.52 19.22
C GLY A 155 20.18 8.80 19.19
N TYR A 156 19.81 9.87 18.49
CA TYR A 156 18.43 10.21 18.18
C TYR A 156 18.34 10.60 16.71
N PHE A 157 17.34 10.06 16.01
CA PHE A 157 17.04 10.34 14.61
C PHE A 157 15.54 10.50 14.42
N HIS A 158 15.09 11.75 14.25
CA HIS A 158 13.71 12.08 13.89
C HIS A 158 13.54 12.15 12.38
N ILE A 159 12.48 11.52 11.90
CA ILE A 159 12.06 11.55 10.50
C ILE A 159 10.70 12.23 10.43
N ARG A 160 10.66 13.43 9.88
CA ARG A 160 9.44 14.26 9.76
C ARG A 160 8.54 13.82 8.61
N ASN A 161 9.11 13.32 7.51
CA ASN A 161 8.37 12.89 6.31
C ASN A 161 9.28 12.04 5.38
N PHE A 162 8.69 11.34 4.41
CA PHE A 162 9.33 10.49 3.41
C PHE A 162 9.17 11.03 1.96
N ASP A 163 9.20 12.35 1.79
CA ASP A 163 8.90 13.03 0.50
C ASP A 163 10.09 13.16 -0.48
N GLU A 164 11.33 12.89 -0.05
CA GLU A 164 12.53 13.13 -0.87
C GLU A 164 13.15 11.80 -1.35
N ALA A 165 12.99 11.45 -2.62
CA ALA A 165 13.45 10.16 -3.14
C ALA A 165 14.92 10.17 -3.60
N GLY A 166 15.42 11.31 -4.10
CA GLY A 166 16.69 11.36 -4.83
C GLY A 166 17.93 11.26 -3.94
N ARG A 167 17.88 11.81 -2.73
CA ARG A 167 19.02 11.94 -1.80
C ARG A 167 18.83 11.17 -0.50
N THR A 168 17.61 10.73 -0.16
CA THR A 168 17.34 10.05 1.11
C THR A 168 18.27 8.87 1.38
N ALA A 169 18.55 8.01 0.41
CA ALA A 169 19.41 6.84 0.63
C ALA A 169 20.83 7.24 1.10
N ALA A 170 21.43 8.25 0.45
CA ALA A 170 22.75 8.75 0.79
C ALA A 170 22.76 9.50 2.14
N VAL A 171 21.74 10.31 2.41
CA VAL A 171 21.60 11.01 3.69
C VAL A 171 21.33 10.04 4.84
N ALA A 172 20.54 9.00 4.63
CA ALA A 172 20.34 7.94 5.61
C ALA A 172 21.66 7.19 5.90
N ASP A 173 22.48 6.92 4.87
CA ASP A 173 23.82 6.34 5.07
C ASP A 173 24.72 7.23 5.93
N GLU A 174 24.74 8.54 5.65
CA GLU A 174 25.47 9.53 6.43
C GLU A 174 25.04 9.53 7.91
N ILE A 175 23.73 9.67 8.16
CA ILE A 175 23.15 9.76 9.50
C ILE A 175 23.43 8.47 10.28
N VAL A 176 23.13 7.31 9.70
CA VAL A 176 23.31 6.02 10.37
C VAL A 176 24.79 5.73 10.64
N THR A 177 25.68 6.07 9.71
CA THR A 177 27.14 5.96 9.90
C THR A 177 27.64 6.81 11.07
N ARG A 178 27.08 8.01 11.27
CA ARG A 178 27.42 8.89 12.40
C ARG A 178 27.07 8.28 13.76
N PHE A 179 26.13 7.35 13.78
CA PHE A 179 25.73 6.59 14.96
C PHE A 179 26.34 5.19 15.02
N ARG A 180 27.25 4.78 14.13
CA ARG A 180 27.82 3.41 14.11
C ARG A 180 28.41 2.92 15.45
N ASN A 181 28.90 3.85 16.27
CA ASN A 181 29.47 3.55 17.60
C ASN A 181 28.47 3.79 18.75
N ALA A 182 27.24 4.19 18.46
CA ALA A 182 26.21 4.32 19.48
C ALA A 182 25.77 2.92 19.92
N ARG A 183 25.64 2.74 21.24
CA ARG A 183 25.08 1.51 21.81
C ARG A 183 23.62 1.33 21.40
N VAL A 184 22.91 2.45 21.21
CA VAL A 184 21.50 2.48 20.86
C VAL A 184 21.17 3.68 19.98
N LEU A 185 20.17 3.53 19.11
CA LEU A 185 19.52 4.62 18.38
C LEU A 185 18.02 4.70 18.72
N ILE A 186 17.54 5.90 19.04
CA ILE A 186 16.10 6.21 19.04
C ILE A 186 15.74 6.73 17.66
N VAL A 187 14.82 6.06 16.99
CA VAL A 187 14.24 6.49 15.70
C VAL A 187 12.84 7.02 15.98
N ASP A 188 12.59 8.29 15.68
CA ASP A 188 11.34 8.95 16.05
C ASP A 188 10.56 9.36 14.79
N ILE A 189 9.36 8.78 14.62
CA ILE A 189 8.44 9.11 13.52
C ILE A 189 7.15 9.74 14.05
N ARG A 190 7.15 10.27 15.27
CA ARG A 190 6.02 11.00 15.83
C ARG A 190 5.82 12.29 15.04
N GLY A 191 4.55 12.56 14.69
CA GLY A 191 4.18 13.69 13.83
C GLY A 191 4.68 13.58 12.39
N ASN A 192 4.88 12.36 11.88
CA ASN A 192 5.29 12.10 10.51
C ASN A 192 4.09 11.92 9.56
N GLY A 193 3.92 12.84 8.62
CA GLY A 193 2.77 12.88 7.71
C GLY A 193 2.76 11.85 6.57
N GLY A 194 3.77 11.00 6.45
CA GLY A 194 3.87 10.01 5.38
C GLY A 194 4.85 10.43 4.30
N GLY A 195 4.48 10.23 3.03
CA GLY A 195 5.34 10.41 1.86
C GLY A 195 5.31 9.16 0.99
N TRP A 196 6.47 8.72 0.48
CA TRP A 196 6.55 7.60 -0.46
C TRP A 196 7.05 6.31 0.21
N ASP A 197 6.33 5.20 0.05
CA ASP A 197 6.71 3.87 0.57
C ASP A 197 8.16 3.45 0.21
N PRO A 198 8.67 3.67 -1.03
CA PRO A 198 10.06 3.35 -1.34
C PRO A 198 11.09 4.18 -0.55
N VAL A 199 10.74 5.41 -0.15
CA VAL A 199 11.61 6.28 0.64
C VAL A 199 11.65 5.79 2.09
N ALA A 200 10.49 5.46 2.66
CA ALA A 200 10.40 4.79 3.96
C ALA A 200 11.22 3.49 3.99
N LYS A 201 11.05 2.62 2.98
CA LYS A 201 11.84 1.39 2.84
C LYS A 201 13.33 1.67 2.74
N ALA A 202 13.76 2.66 1.95
CA ALA A 202 15.17 2.99 1.77
C ALA A 202 15.85 3.35 3.09
N ILE A 203 15.14 4.00 4.02
CA ILE A 203 15.65 4.28 5.37
C ILE A 203 15.61 3.00 6.23
N ALA A 204 14.52 2.25 6.22
CA ALA A 204 14.38 1.01 7.00
C ALA A 204 15.45 -0.05 6.65
N ASP A 205 15.89 -0.11 5.40
CA ASP A 205 16.96 -0.99 4.93
C ASP A 205 18.31 -0.74 5.65
N ARG A 206 18.55 0.45 6.22
CA ARG A 206 19.75 0.74 7.03
C ARG A 206 19.67 0.16 8.44
N PHE A 207 18.54 -0.37 8.84
CA PHE A 207 18.34 -1.06 10.12
C PHE A 207 18.26 -2.58 9.97
N ALA A 208 18.14 -3.08 8.75
CA ALA A 208 18.02 -4.51 8.53
C ALA A 208 19.37 -5.24 8.71
N ASP A 209 19.37 -6.31 9.50
CA ASP A 209 20.44 -7.30 9.65
C ASP A 209 20.31 -8.46 8.64
N THR A 210 19.08 -8.79 8.23
CA THR A 210 18.82 -9.73 7.13
C THR A 210 17.54 -9.38 6.37
N ARG A 211 17.33 -10.06 5.24
CA ARG A 211 16.13 -9.91 4.42
C ARG A 211 14.89 -10.44 5.15
N ARG A 212 13.88 -9.59 5.37
CA ARG A 212 12.60 -9.98 6.00
C ARG A 212 11.41 -9.40 5.24
N LEU A 213 10.39 -10.23 5.02
CA LEU A 213 9.09 -9.76 4.55
C LEU A 213 8.44 -8.95 5.67
N TYR A 214 7.96 -7.75 5.38
CA TYR A 214 7.24 -6.93 6.36
C TYR A 214 5.84 -6.53 5.89
N MET A 215 5.59 -6.51 4.58
CA MET A 215 4.33 -6.03 4.02
C MET A 215 4.01 -6.71 2.69
N VAL A 216 2.72 -6.98 2.46
CA VAL A 216 2.16 -7.45 1.21
C VAL A 216 1.08 -6.48 0.76
N THR A 217 1.12 -6.05 -0.50
CA THR A 217 0.11 -5.15 -1.06
C THR A 217 -0.58 -5.76 -2.28
N ARG A 218 -1.87 -5.46 -2.43
CA ARG A 218 -2.67 -5.85 -3.60
C ARG A 218 -3.60 -4.71 -3.97
N THR A 219 -3.81 -4.46 -5.25
CA THR A 219 -4.73 -3.40 -5.71
C THR A 219 -6.07 -4.03 -6.07
N ARG A 220 -7.17 -3.35 -5.71
CA ARG A 220 -8.50 -3.78 -6.13
C ARG A 220 -8.62 -3.71 -7.65
N ASN A 221 -9.05 -4.80 -8.28
CA ASN A 221 -9.05 -4.93 -9.75
C ASN A 221 -10.21 -5.80 -10.28
N GLY A 222 -11.41 -5.60 -9.76
CA GLY A 222 -12.59 -6.32 -10.25
C GLY A 222 -13.86 -6.07 -9.46
N PRO A 223 -15.00 -6.57 -9.98
CA PRO A 223 -16.31 -6.33 -9.39
C PRO A 223 -16.50 -7.00 -8.02
N ARG A 224 -15.91 -8.18 -7.76
CA ARG A 224 -16.06 -8.85 -6.46
C ARG A 224 -15.14 -8.22 -5.43
N HIS A 225 -15.57 -8.22 -4.17
CA HIS A 225 -14.82 -7.61 -3.06
C HIS A 225 -13.46 -8.26 -2.78
N ASP A 226 -13.24 -9.47 -3.29
CA ASP A 226 -11.99 -10.24 -3.25
C ASP A 226 -11.19 -10.21 -4.56
N ASP A 227 -11.61 -9.45 -5.58
CA ASP A 227 -10.90 -9.33 -6.85
C ASP A 227 -9.72 -8.36 -6.72
N PHE A 228 -8.55 -8.92 -6.44
CA PHE A 228 -7.30 -8.20 -6.29
C PHE A 228 -6.27 -8.61 -7.33
N THR A 229 -5.38 -7.69 -7.69
CA THR A 229 -4.15 -8.01 -8.43
C THR A 229 -3.32 -9.09 -7.71
N PRO A 230 -2.35 -9.70 -8.41
CA PRO A 230 -1.31 -10.51 -7.75
C PRO A 230 -0.63 -9.73 -6.62
N PRO A 231 -0.19 -10.41 -5.56
CA PRO A 231 0.46 -9.78 -4.42
C PRO A 231 1.84 -9.22 -4.75
N ARG A 232 2.10 -7.98 -4.34
CA ARG A 232 3.43 -7.39 -4.28
C ARG A 232 4.00 -7.57 -2.88
N TYR A 233 5.20 -8.12 -2.79
CA TYR A 233 5.90 -8.38 -1.53
C TYR A 233 6.96 -7.32 -1.27
N TRP A 234 7.03 -6.83 -0.03
CA TRP A 234 7.95 -5.78 0.39
C TRP A 234 8.86 -6.29 1.50
N TYR A 235 10.16 -6.06 1.33
CA TYR A 235 11.19 -6.60 2.20
C TYR A 235 12.07 -5.50 2.78
N THR A 236 12.44 -5.63 4.04
CA THR A 236 13.63 -4.93 4.57
C THR A 236 14.85 -5.76 4.22
N GLU A 237 15.93 -5.14 3.77
CA GLU A 237 17.17 -5.81 3.41
C GLU A 237 18.38 -4.97 3.84
N PRO A 238 19.49 -5.56 4.31
CA PRO A 238 20.66 -4.80 4.72
C PRO A 238 21.20 -3.94 3.57
N LYS A 239 21.28 -2.63 3.77
CA LYS A 239 21.86 -1.67 2.81
C LYS A 239 22.66 -0.58 3.52
N GLY A 240 23.50 0.08 2.74
CA GLY A 240 24.40 1.13 3.23
C GLY A 240 25.75 0.55 3.71
N PRO A 241 26.72 1.42 4.02
CA PRO A 241 28.06 1.01 4.44
C PRO A 241 28.09 0.40 5.85
N HIS A 242 27.17 0.83 6.72
CA HIS A 242 27.11 0.41 8.12
C HIS A 242 25.63 0.29 8.57
N PRO A 243 24.93 -0.81 8.25
CA PRO A 243 23.60 -1.06 8.80
C PRO A 243 23.65 -1.04 10.34
N PHE A 244 22.73 -0.31 10.96
CA PHE A 244 22.64 -0.21 12.42
C PHE A 244 21.77 -1.34 12.96
N THR A 245 22.43 -2.35 13.51
CA THR A 245 21.81 -3.60 14.00
C THR A 245 21.89 -3.74 15.53
N ASN A 246 22.46 -2.74 16.20
CA ASN A 246 22.35 -2.56 17.64
C ASN A 246 20.89 -2.25 18.03
N PRO A 247 20.50 -2.35 19.31
CA PRO A 247 19.14 -2.06 19.74
C PRO A 247 18.63 -0.70 19.25
N VAL A 248 17.36 -0.67 18.81
CA VAL A 248 16.67 0.52 18.34
C VAL A 248 15.34 0.66 19.07
N VAL A 249 14.99 1.88 19.49
CA VAL A 249 13.62 2.19 19.93
C VAL A 249 12.97 3.05 18.86
N LEU A 250 11.90 2.53 18.25
CA LEU A 250 11.05 3.28 17.33
C LEU A 250 9.98 4.01 18.14
N LEU A 251 9.82 5.32 17.94
CA LEU A 251 8.75 6.10 18.55
C LEU A 251 7.62 6.37 17.55
N THR A 252 6.41 5.92 17.86
CA THR A 252 5.21 6.09 17.02
C THR A 252 4.10 6.90 17.68
N HIS A 253 3.26 7.52 16.84
CA HIS A 253 2.12 8.33 17.27
C HIS A 253 0.93 8.17 16.31
N ARG A 254 -0.29 8.59 16.69
CA ARG A 254 -1.45 8.64 15.78
C ARG A 254 -1.23 9.52 14.54
N TRP A 255 -0.32 10.49 14.64
CA TRP A 255 0.13 11.34 13.53
C TRP A 255 1.31 10.74 12.75
N SER A 256 1.70 9.49 13.00
CA SER A 256 2.54 8.70 12.09
C SER A 256 1.63 8.09 11.03
N ILE A 257 1.61 8.69 9.83
CA ILE A 257 0.59 8.47 8.79
C ILE A 257 1.22 7.86 7.53
N SER A 258 0.48 7.02 6.81
CA SER A 258 0.80 6.59 5.43
C SER A 258 2.17 5.91 5.32
N ALA A 259 3.13 6.43 4.56
CA ALA A 259 4.45 5.83 4.47
C ALA A 259 5.12 5.62 5.86
N ALA A 260 4.72 6.38 6.90
CA ALA A 260 5.14 6.14 8.27
C ALA A 260 4.48 4.91 8.92
N ASP A 261 3.22 4.60 8.58
CA ASP A 261 2.58 3.32 8.92
C ASP A 261 3.36 2.15 8.28
N CYS A 262 3.75 2.28 7.01
CA CYS A 262 4.57 1.28 6.30
C CYS A 262 5.99 1.15 6.90
N PHE A 263 6.62 2.27 7.26
CA PHE A 263 7.92 2.30 7.95
C PHE A 263 7.85 1.59 9.31
N ALA A 264 6.79 1.82 10.07
CA ALA A 264 6.59 1.16 11.36
C ALA A 264 6.47 -0.37 11.21
N LEU A 265 5.78 -0.87 10.17
CA LEU A 265 5.76 -2.31 9.87
C LEU A 265 7.15 -2.85 9.51
N ALA A 266 7.89 -2.13 8.66
CA ALA A 266 9.26 -2.52 8.27
C ALA A 266 10.18 -2.62 9.49
N MET A 267 10.18 -1.60 10.35
CA MET A 267 11.00 -1.56 11.56
C MET A 267 10.55 -2.61 12.58
N ARG A 268 9.24 -2.84 12.75
CA ARG A 268 8.69 -3.88 13.65
C ARG A 268 9.09 -5.29 13.24
N ALA A 269 9.38 -5.55 11.96
CA ALA A 269 9.86 -6.84 11.48
C ALA A 269 11.31 -7.16 11.94
N LEU A 270 12.03 -6.18 12.48
CA LEU A 270 13.42 -6.34 12.93
C LEU A 270 13.47 -6.70 14.42
N PRO A 271 14.16 -7.79 14.82
CA PRO A 271 14.11 -8.30 16.20
C PRO A 271 14.81 -7.39 17.22
N HIS A 272 15.72 -6.53 16.78
CA HIS A 272 16.43 -5.57 17.62
C HIS A 272 15.70 -4.21 17.72
N VAL A 273 14.52 -4.06 17.11
CA VAL A 273 13.69 -2.87 17.21
C VAL A 273 12.57 -3.10 18.24
N THR A 274 12.41 -2.16 19.17
CA THR A 274 11.25 -2.07 20.07
C THR A 274 10.43 -0.85 19.73
N ASN A 275 9.15 -1.02 19.43
CA ASN A 275 8.24 0.10 19.17
C ASN A 275 7.62 0.61 20.48
N LEU A 276 7.78 1.89 20.80
CA LEU A 276 7.26 2.55 22.00
C LEU A 276 6.44 3.78 21.57
N GLY A 277 5.23 3.93 22.11
CA GLY A 277 4.42 5.11 21.84
C GLY A 277 2.93 4.79 21.74
N GLU A 278 2.27 5.35 20.74
CA GLU A 278 0.88 5.02 20.39
C GLU A 278 0.84 4.18 19.11
N PHE A 279 -0.31 3.59 18.83
CA PHE A 279 -0.59 3.08 17.48
C PHE A 279 -0.36 4.19 16.44
N THR A 280 0.11 3.79 15.26
CA THR A 280 0.16 4.70 14.11
C THR A 280 -1.27 5.04 13.62
N SER A 281 -1.39 5.82 12.55
CA SER A 281 -2.70 6.31 12.10
C SER A 281 -3.59 5.21 11.52
N GLY A 282 -2.99 4.20 10.89
CA GLY A 282 -3.70 3.19 10.11
C GLY A 282 -4.20 3.73 8.78
N ALA A 283 -3.36 4.47 8.05
CA ALA A 283 -3.68 5.03 6.74
C ALA A 283 -2.79 4.41 5.65
N TYR A 284 -2.89 3.10 5.41
CA TYR A 284 -1.89 2.38 4.62
C TYR A 284 -2.09 2.51 3.11
N SER A 285 -3.32 2.28 2.65
CA SER A 285 -3.61 2.24 1.22
C SER A 285 -3.30 3.55 0.55
N ASP A 286 -2.66 3.52 -0.62
CA ASP A 286 -2.57 4.70 -1.49
C ASP A 286 -3.96 5.31 -1.75
N GLU A 287 -3.97 6.64 -1.86
CA GLU A 287 -5.16 7.42 -2.19
C GLU A 287 -5.43 7.38 -3.69
N TYR A 288 -6.54 6.76 -4.08
CA TYR A 288 -7.10 6.88 -5.42
C TYR A 288 -8.17 7.97 -5.43
N TRP A 289 -7.93 9.05 -6.18
CA TRP A 289 -8.87 10.15 -6.32
C TRP A 289 -9.70 10.03 -7.59
N ASP A 290 -11.01 10.25 -7.47
CA ASP A 290 -11.95 10.28 -8.59
C ASP A 290 -13.03 11.36 -8.37
N THR A 291 -13.83 11.62 -9.40
CA THR A 291 -14.82 12.71 -9.43
C THR A 291 -16.24 12.16 -9.60
N LEU A 292 -17.15 12.58 -8.72
CA LEU A 292 -18.57 12.29 -8.82
C LEU A 292 -19.24 13.09 -9.96
N PRO A 293 -20.43 12.67 -10.45
CA PRO A 293 -21.15 13.39 -11.50
C PRO A 293 -21.41 14.88 -11.24
N ASN A 294 -21.59 15.27 -9.97
CA ASN A 294 -21.77 16.66 -9.52
C ASN A 294 -20.45 17.44 -9.34
N GLY A 295 -19.30 16.83 -9.63
CA GLY A 295 -17.98 17.46 -9.54
C GLY A 295 -17.35 17.41 -8.14
N TRP A 296 -17.94 16.71 -7.17
CA TRP A 296 -17.28 16.44 -5.89
C TRP A 296 -16.12 15.46 -6.09
N GLU A 297 -15.02 15.70 -5.40
CA GLU A 297 -13.82 14.85 -5.46
C GLU A 297 -13.85 13.89 -4.28
N VAL A 298 -13.51 12.63 -4.54
CA VAL A 298 -13.56 11.53 -3.58
C VAL A 298 -12.21 10.84 -3.56
N SER A 299 -11.70 10.54 -2.38
CA SER A 299 -10.50 9.73 -2.18
C SER A 299 -10.88 8.35 -1.65
N ILE A 300 -10.28 7.30 -2.21
CA ILE A 300 -10.57 5.90 -1.93
C ILE A 300 -9.26 5.18 -1.62
N ALA A 301 -9.22 4.47 -0.50
CA ALA A 301 -8.20 3.48 -0.20
C ALA A 301 -8.42 2.22 -1.08
N ASN A 302 -7.78 2.18 -2.26
CA ASN A 302 -8.04 1.16 -3.28
C ASN A 302 -7.14 -0.08 -3.22
N LYS A 303 -6.31 -0.19 -2.18
CA LYS A 303 -5.37 -1.30 -2.00
C LYS A 303 -5.61 -2.00 -0.67
N LEU A 304 -5.28 -3.29 -0.66
CA LEU A 304 -5.18 -4.10 0.54
C LEU A 304 -3.71 -4.14 0.97
N TYR A 305 -3.45 -3.70 2.20
CA TYR A 305 -2.14 -3.78 2.85
C TYR A 305 -2.21 -4.80 4.00
N LEU A 306 -1.28 -5.76 3.99
CA LEU A 306 -1.16 -6.80 5.01
C LEU A 306 0.26 -6.79 5.58
N ASP A 307 0.40 -7.07 6.87
CA ASP A 307 1.70 -7.38 7.47
C ASP A 307 2.21 -8.78 7.03
N ALA A 308 3.40 -9.15 7.49
CA ALA A 308 4.02 -10.44 7.16
C ALA A 308 3.22 -11.68 7.62
N ASP A 309 2.31 -11.50 8.59
CA ASP A 309 1.41 -12.54 9.11
C ASP A 309 0.02 -12.51 8.43
N GLY A 310 -0.18 -11.62 7.45
CA GLY A 310 -1.44 -11.48 6.74
C GLY A 310 -2.50 -10.64 7.46
N ARG A 311 -2.13 -9.83 8.46
CA ARG A 311 -3.08 -8.94 9.16
C ARG A 311 -3.17 -7.58 8.46
N CYS A 312 -4.39 -7.07 8.35
CA CYS A 312 -4.66 -5.73 7.86
C CYS A 312 -4.75 -4.73 9.03
N TRP A 313 -4.01 -3.64 8.95
CA TRP A 313 -3.96 -2.59 9.97
C TRP A 313 -4.63 -1.27 9.51
N GLU A 314 -5.30 -1.28 8.36
CA GLU A 314 -6.05 -0.13 7.84
C GLU A 314 -7.16 0.28 8.82
N GLY A 315 -7.23 1.57 9.17
CA GLY A 315 -8.16 2.11 10.18
C GLY A 315 -7.80 1.82 11.64
N ILE A 316 -6.72 1.07 11.90
CA ILE A 316 -6.28 0.67 13.26
C ILE A 316 -4.90 1.27 13.59
N GLY A 317 -3.95 1.14 12.67
CA GLY A 317 -2.54 1.48 12.84
C GLY A 317 -1.68 0.30 13.29
N THR A 318 -0.37 0.39 13.03
CA THR A 318 0.65 -0.51 13.59
C THR A 318 0.61 -0.39 15.11
N PRO A 319 0.44 -1.49 15.87
CA PRO A 319 0.51 -1.44 17.32
C PRO A 319 1.93 -1.20 17.82
N PRO A 320 2.11 -0.42 18.91
CA PRO A 320 3.37 -0.37 19.63
C PRO A 320 3.57 -1.66 20.45
N ASP A 321 4.81 -1.91 20.84
CA ASP A 321 5.14 -3.00 21.77
C ASP A 321 4.88 -2.58 23.20
N ILE A 322 5.21 -1.31 23.49
CA ILE A 322 4.93 -0.66 24.75
C ILE A 322 4.09 0.56 24.44
N ARG A 323 2.84 0.56 24.92
CA ARG A 323 1.95 1.69 24.72
C ARG A 323 2.17 2.74 25.82
N LEU A 324 2.63 3.92 25.43
CA LEU A 324 2.79 5.09 26.29
C LEU A 324 2.58 6.35 25.45
N VAL A 325 1.78 7.29 25.96
CA VAL A 325 1.53 8.58 25.31
C VAL A 325 1.85 9.70 26.27
N ASN A 326 2.36 10.81 25.73
CA ASN A 326 2.42 12.04 26.50
C ASN A 326 1.01 12.59 26.69
N THR A 327 0.82 13.37 27.74
CA THR A 327 -0.36 14.23 27.89
C THR A 327 -0.05 15.64 27.39
N ARG A 328 -1.09 16.48 27.22
CA ARG A 328 -0.91 17.91 26.97
C ARG A 328 -0.11 18.56 28.09
N GLU A 329 -0.40 18.14 29.31
CA GLU A 329 0.21 18.61 30.54
C GLU A 329 1.70 18.24 30.61
N ASP A 330 2.08 17.05 30.11
CA ASP A 330 3.50 16.67 30.03
C ASP A 330 4.27 17.61 29.09
N ILE A 331 3.74 17.86 27.89
CA ILE A 331 4.36 18.77 26.92
C ILE A 331 4.42 20.20 27.48
N ALA A 332 3.34 20.67 28.12
CA ALA A 332 3.28 21.98 28.76
C ALA A 332 4.27 22.12 29.92
N ALA A 333 4.53 21.03 30.65
CA ALA A 333 5.54 20.95 31.70
C ALA A 333 6.98 20.78 31.15
N GLY A 334 7.17 20.81 29.82
CA GLY A 334 8.48 20.65 29.20
C GLY A 334 9.02 19.23 29.27
N ARG A 335 8.16 18.22 29.32
CA ARG A 335 8.53 16.80 29.37
C ARG A 335 7.98 16.00 28.20
N ASP A 336 8.80 15.11 27.69
CA ASP A 336 8.46 14.07 26.73
C ASP A 336 8.68 12.71 27.41
N ARG A 337 7.64 12.23 28.10
CA ARG A 337 7.67 10.98 28.86
C ARG A 337 7.96 9.77 27.97
N VAL A 338 7.48 9.80 26.73
CA VAL A 338 7.76 8.73 25.77
C VAL A 338 9.25 8.66 25.46
N LEU A 339 9.89 9.81 25.20
CA LEU A 339 11.34 9.87 24.97
C LEU A 339 12.15 9.53 26.22
N GLU A 340 11.74 10.02 27.39
CA GLU A 340 12.37 9.70 28.68
C GLU A 340 12.32 8.19 28.96
N THR A 341 11.15 7.59 28.81
CA THR A 341 10.95 6.15 28.99
C THR A 341 11.80 5.36 27.99
N ALA A 342 11.90 5.80 26.73
CA ALA A 342 12.79 5.16 25.75
C ALA A 342 14.23 5.14 26.25
N VAL A 343 14.73 6.25 26.77
CA VAL A 343 16.10 6.33 27.32
C VAL A 343 16.26 5.41 28.54
N GLU A 344 15.29 5.38 29.46
CA GLU A 344 15.32 4.52 30.65
C GLU A 344 15.36 3.04 30.29
N LEU A 345 14.46 2.62 29.40
CA LEU A 345 14.37 1.27 28.84
C LEU A 345 15.72 0.79 28.27
N LEU A 346 16.44 1.68 27.61
CA LEU A 346 17.75 1.39 27.02
C LEU A 346 18.90 1.38 28.01
N MET A 347 18.78 2.15 29.10
CA MET A 347 19.73 2.11 30.22
C MET A 347 19.54 0.84 31.06
N ALA A 348 18.31 0.31 31.14
CA ALA A 348 17.99 -0.93 31.83
C ALA A 348 18.41 -2.21 31.07
N GLY A 349 18.93 -2.09 29.85
CA GLY A 349 19.45 -3.24 29.08
C GLY A 349 18.37 -4.05 28.37
N LEU A 350 17.45 -3.38 27.68
CA LEU A 350 16.37 -4.00 26.93
C LEU A 350 16.84 -5.21 26.10
N ALA A 351 16.27 -6.38 26.40
CA ALA A 351 16.56 -7.59 25.65
C ALA A 351 15.96 -7.47 24.23
N PRO A 352 16.66 -7.94 23.18
CA PRO A 352 16.07 -8.08 21.86
C PRO A 352 14.76 -8.86 21.93
N ARG A 353 13.82 -8.55 21.04
CA ARG A 353 12.60 -9.38 20.94
C ARG A 353 13.02 -10.77 20.53
N HIS A 354 12.43 -11.80 21.14
CA HIS A 354 12.47 -13.14 20.55
C HIS A 354 11.98 -13.04 19.12
N GLU A 355 12.75 -13.60 18.16
CA GLU A 355 12.32 -13.66 16.77
C GLU A 355 10.87 -14.14 16.73
N ALA A 356 9.97 -13.29 16.23
CA ALA A 356 8.63 -13.74 15.87
C ALA A 356 8.79 -14.97 14.95
N LYS A 357 7.88 -15.95 15.07
CA LYS A 357 7.90 -17.15 14.20
C LYS A 357 8.28 -16.71 12.79
N PRO A 358 9.31 -17.30 12.16
CA PRO A 358 9.75 -16.87 10.85
C PRO A 358 8.50 -16.79 9.97
N ALA A 359 8.23 -15.58 9.44
CA ALA A 359 7.12 -15.36 8.55
C ALA A 359 7.15 -16.49 7.51
N PRO A 360 6.01 -17.12 7.18
CA PRO A 360 5.99 -18.19 6.20
C PRO A 360 6.77 -17.70 4.98
N ARG A 361 7.76 -18.49 4.55
CA ARG A 361 8.67 -18.07 3.48
C ARG A 361 7.80 -17.56 2.32
N PRO A 362 8.01 -16.31 1.87
CA PRO A 362 7.20 -15.76 0.82
C PRO A 362 7.28 -16.70 -0.37
N ARG A 363 6.12 -17.01 -0.93
CA ARG A 363 6.07 -17.87 -2.11
C ARG A 363 6.80 -17.16 -3.24
N GLU A 364 7.74 -17.84 -3.86
CA GLU A 364 8.47 -17.35 -5.03
C GLU A 364 7.60 -17.47 -6.29
N SER A 365 7.68 -16.48 -7.19
CA SER A 365 6.99 -16.59 -8.49
C SER A 365 7.62 -17.71 -9.31
N LEU A 366 6.79 -18.66 -9.74
CA LEU A 366 7.21 -19.67 -10.71
C LEU A 366 7.47 -19.07 -12.09
N ALA A 367 6.84 -17.94 -12.45
CA ALA A 367 7.08 -17.28 -13.72
C ALA A 367 8.48 -16.65 -13.75
N GLU A 368 8.87 -15.91 -12.71
CA GLU A 368 10.22 -15.36 -12.61
C GLU A 368 11.29 -16.45 -12.50
N SER A 369 11.01 -17.51 -11.73
CA SER A 369 11.92 -18.66 -11.62
C SER A 369 12.08 -19.38 -12.96
N LEU A 370 10.99 -19.50 -13.72
CA LEU A 370 10.99 -20.05 -15.07
C LEU A 370 11.77 -19.15 -16.03
N GLU A 371 11.61 -17.83 -15.98
CA GLU A 371 12.36 -16.87 -16.80
C GLU A 371 13.88 -16.96 -16.56
N ARG A 372 14.30 -16.96 -15.28
CA ARG A 372 15.71 -17.14 -14.91
C ARG A 372 16.25 -18.47 -15.42
N ALA A 373 15.48 -19.55 -15.27
CA ALA A 373 15.88 -20.88 -15.72
C ALA A 373 15.90 -21.00 -17.25
N ILE A 374 14.98 -20.36 -17.97
CA ILE A 374 14.97 -20.29 -19.43
C ILE A 374 16.25 -19.61 -19.93
N THR A 375 16.64 -18.50 -19.29
CA THR A 375 17.83 -17.73 -19.67
C THR A 375 19.14 -18.46 -19.35
N SER A 376 19.22 -19.19 -18.23
CA SER A 376 20.46 -19.84 -17.78
C SER A 376 20.62 -21.30 -18.23
N LEU A 377 19.52 -22.04 -18.36
CA LEU A 377 19.54 -23.49 -18.55
C LEU A 377 18.76 -23.96 -19.79
N GLY A 378 18.08 -23.03 -20.49
CA GLY A 378 17.24 -23.32 -21.65
C GLY A 378 15.86 -23.90 -21.29
N ILE A 379 14.91 -23.75 -22.21
CA ILE A 379 13.48 -24.05 -22.01
C ILE A 379 13.18 -25.47 -21.50
N ARG A 380 13.85 -26.50 -22.00
CA ARG A 380 13.58 -27.89 -21.59
C ARG A 380 13.86 -28.10 -20.10
N ARG A 381 15.00 -27.60 -19.62
CA ARG A 381 15.40 -27.72 -18.21
C ARG A 381 14.53 -26.84 -17.33
N ALA A 382 14.19 -25.64 -17.80
CA ALA A 382 13.32 -24.71 -17.10
C ALA A 382 11.90 -25.29 -16.86
N VAL A 383 11.31 -25.93 -17.87
CA VAL A 383 9.99 -26.60 -17.77
C VAL A 383 10.02 -27.77 -16.77
N ASP A 384 11.10 -28.55 -16.74
CA ASP A 384 11.27 -29.63 -15.75
C ASP A 384 11.39 -29.07 -14.33
N LEU A 385 12.20 -28.02 -14.12
CA LEU A 385 12.34 -27.36 -12.82
C LEU A 385 11.00 -26.78 -12.34
N PHE A 386 10.27 -26.08 -13.21
CA PHE A 386 8.94 -25.57 -12.92
C PHE A 386 7.98 -26.69 -12.48
N SER A 387 7.96 -27.81 -13.22
CA SER A 387 7.09 -28.95 -12.94
C SER A 387 7.47 -29.69 -11.66
N ARG A 388 8.77 -29.69 -11.28
CA ARG A 388 9.26 -30.26 -10.01
C ARG A 388 8.95 -29.35 -8.83
N ALA A 389 9.20 -28.05 -8.95
CA ALA A 389 8.90 -27.06 -7.93
C ALA A 389 7.42 -27.12 -7.54
N ARG A 390 6.53 -27.22 -8.54
CA ARG A 390 5.08 -27.36 -8.32
C ARG A 390 4.68 -28.62 -7.53
N ARG A 391 5.39 -29.73 -7.72
CA ARG A 391 5.06 -31.03 -7.10
C ARG A 391 5.69 -31.19 -5.71
N ARG A 392 6.92 -30.72 -5.54
CA ARG A 392 7.69 -30.97 -4.31
C ARG A 392 7.45 -29.94 -3.23
N ASP A 393 7.17 -28.69 -3.60
CA ASP A 393 7.05 -27.61 -2.63
C ASP A 393 6.03 -26.53 -3.05
N PRO A 394 4.72 -26.88 -3.14
CA PRO A 394 3.68 -25.92 -3.53
C PRO A 394 3.53 -24.76 -2.51
N SER A 395 3.99 -24.94 -1.27
CA SER A 395 4.03 -23.92 -0.22
C SER A 395 5.11 -22.86 -0.42
N THR A 396 6.18 -23.15 -1.16
CA THR A 396 7.28 -22.22 -1.44
C THR A 396 7.07 -21.42 -2.72
N TYR A 397 6.12 -21.79 -3.57
CA TYR A 397 5.97 -21.19 -4.90
C TYR A 397 4.53 -20.81 -5.22
N TYR A 398 4.30 -19.64 -5.82
CA TYR A 398 3.00 -19.29 -6.42
C TYR A 398 3.10 -19.25 -7.93
N ILE A 399 1.95 -19.35 -8.58
CA ILE A 399 1.85 -19.19 -10.02
C ILE A 399 0.76 -18.17 -10.33
N ASP A 400 1.10 -17.22 -11.17
CA ASP A 400 0.19 -16.22 -11.67
C ASP A 400 0.07 -16.30 -13.19
N ARG A 401 -1.15 -16.09 -13.68
CA ARG A 401 -1.50 -16.22 -15.10
C ARG A 401 -1.00 -15.04 -15.91
N GLU A 402 -0.98 -13.83 -15.34
CA GLU A 402 -0.48 -12.61 -16.00
C GLU A 402 1.02 -12.60 -16.10
N GLU A 403 1.73 -13.02 -15.05
CA GLU A 403 3.19 -13.13 -15.07
C GLU A 403 3.66 -14.13 -16.14
N MET A 404 2.98 -15.27 -16.25
CA MET A 404 3.26 -16.27 -17.28
C MET A 404 2.99 -15.73 -18.70
N ASP A 405 1.91 -14.96 -18.90
CA ASP A 405 1.61 -14.30 -20.17
C ASP A 405 2.61 -13.18 -20.49
N ALA A 406 3.02 -12.40 -19.49
CA ALA A 406 4.02 -11.34 -19.63
C ALA A 406 5.39 -11.93 -20.02
N LEU A 407 5.80 -13.02 -19.37
CA LEU A 407 6.98 -13.78 -19.75
C LEU A 407 6.91 -14.27 -21.21
N ALA A 408 5.78 -14.87 -21.60
CA ALA A 408 5.59 -15.30 -22.98
C ALA A 408 5.69 -14.15 -23.98
N LYS A 409 5.08 -12.98 -23.68
CA LYS A 409 5.17 -11.77 -24.52
C LYS A 409 6.60 -11.24 -24.60
N SER A 410 7.33 -11.20 -23.48
CA SER A 410 8.74 -10.79 -23.42
C SER A 410 9.62 -11.71 -24.28
N LEU A 411 9.42 -13.03 -24.20
CA LEU A 411 10.13 -13.99 -25.05
C LEU A 411 9.78 -13.78 -26.54
N GLN A 412 8.52 -13.49 -26.88
CA GLN A 412 8.12 -13.18 -28.26
C GLN A 412 8.80 -11.92 -28.79
N SER A 413 8.87 -10.83 -28.00
CA SER A 413 9.54 -9.60 -28.43
C SER A 413 11.04 -9.78 -28.63
N GLN A 414 11.65 -10.76 -27.95
CA GLN A 414 13.04 -11.16 -28.14
C GLN A 414 13.23 -12.16 -29.30
N ALA A 415 12.22 -12.40 -30.13
CA ALA A 415 12.21 -13.44 -31.18
C ALA A 415 12.40 -14.89 -30.67
N ARG A 416 12.24 -15.14 -29.36
CA ARG A 416 12.35 -16.44 -28.70
C ARG A 416 11.02 -17.21 -28.76
N VAL A 417 10.50 -17.38 -29.98
CA VAL A 417 9.11 -17.81 -30.24
C VAL A 417 8.82 -19.24 -29.76
N GLU A 418 9.78 -20.16 -29.85
CA GLU A 418 9.60 -21.53 -29.35
C GLU A 418 9.44 -21.59 -27.83
N GLU A 419 10.21 -20.77 -27.11
CA GLU A 419 10.19 -20.74 -25.65
C GLU A 419 8.91 -20.07 -25.13
N ALA A 420 8.51 -18.97 -25.76
CA ALA A 420 7.22 -18.33 -25.48
C ALA A 420 6.05 -19.31 -25.64
N PHE A 421 6.11 -20.15 -26.66
CA PHE A 421 5.06 -21.13 -26.95
C PHE A 421 4.98 -22.23 -25.87
N GLU A 422 6.12 -22.68 -25.34
CA GLU A 422 6.15 -23.61 -24.20
C GLU A 422 5.64 -22.96 -22.90
N VAL A 423 5.96 -21.68 -22.66
CA VAL A 423 5.41 -20.92 -21.52
C VAL A 423 3.88 -20.81 -21.63
N LEU A 424 3.33 -20.49 -22.81
CA LEU A 424 1.87 -20.42 -23.00
C LEU A 424 1.18 -21.77 -22.82
N LYS A 425 1.80 -22.88 -23.27
CA LYS A 425 1.29 -24.24 -22.99
C LYS A 425 1.27 -24.54 -21.49
N LEU A 426 2.33 -24.15 -20.77
CA LEU A 426 2.37 -24.27 -19.32
C LEU A 426 1.27 -23.43 -18.67
N ASN A 427 1.09 -22.17 -19.10
CA ASN A 427 0.06 -21.29 -18.57
C ASN A 427 -1.34 -21.91 -18.73
N ARG A 428 -1.66 -22.40 -19.93
CA ARG A 428 -2.92 -23.13 -20.19
C ARG A 428 -3.10 -24.36 -19.31
N ARG A 429 -2.04 -25.14 -19.06
CA ARG A 429 -2.12 -26.31 -18.18
C ARG A 429 -2.44 -25.93 -16.73
N GLN A 430 -2.02 -24.74 -16.31
CA GLN A 430 -2.19 -24.28 -14.92
C GLN A 430 -3.52 -23.57 -14.72
N PHE A 431 -4.05 -22.91 -15.74
CA PHE A 431 -5.32 -22.19 -15.70
C PHE A 431 -6.29 -22.67 -16.80
N PRO A 432 -6.69 -23.96 -16.83
CA PRO A 432 -7.46 -24.54 -17.93
C PRO A 432 -8.90 -24.02 -18.05
N ARG A 433 -9.38 -23.22 -17.10
CA ARG A 433 -10.70 -22.59 -17.11
C ARG A 433 -10.65 -21.09 -17.38
N ASP A 434 -9.46 -20.51 -17.48
CA ASP A 434 -9.30 -19.10 -17.84
C ASP A 434 -9.34 -18.98 -19.37
N TYR A 435 -10.17 -18.08 -19.91
CA TYR A 435 -10.26 -17.94 -21.37
C TYR A 435 -9.03 -17.23 -21.98
N HIS A 436 -8.34 -16.38 -21.20
CA HIS A 436 -7.20 -15.59 -21.67
C HIS A 436 -6.03 -16.47 -22.11
N VAL A 437 -5.76 -17.57 -21.40
CA VAL A 437 -4.65 -18.48 -21.76
C VAL A 437 -4.90 -19.17 -23.11
N TYR A 438 -6.15 -19.38 -23.49
CA TYR A 438 -6.50 -19.89 -24.82
C TYR A 438 -6.37 -18.81 -25.89
N GLN A 439 -6.76 -17.58 -25.59
CA GLN A 439 -6.57 -16.45 -26.50
C GLN A 439 -5.09 -16.20 -26.80
N SER A 440 -4.24 -16.10 -25.77
CA SER A 440 -2.81 -15.87 -25.95
C SER A 440 -2.11 -17.03 -26.67
N LEU A 441 -2.55 -18.27 -26.45
CA LEU A 441 -2.07 -19.42 -27.20
C LEU A 441 -2.54 -19.41 -28.67
N ALA A 442 -3.77 -18.96 -28.94
CA ALA A 442 -4.30 -18.82 -30.29
C ALA A 442 -3.51 -17.79 -31.11
N GLU A 443 -3.24 -16.61 -30.52
CA GLU A 443 -2.42 -15.55 -31.12
C GLU A 443 -1.00 -16.05 -31.43
N ALA A 444 -0.43 -16.88 -30.55
CA ALA A 444 0.86 -17.51 -30.81
C ALA A 444 0.82 -18.56 -31.94
N PHE A 445 -0.28 -19.29 -32.11
CA PHE A 445 -0.47 -20.23 -33.22
C PHE A 445 -0.62 -19.54 -34.57
N GLU A 446 -1.31 -18.39 -34.63
CA GLU A 446 -1.44 -17.57 -35.83
C GLU A 446 -0.07 -17.09 -36.33
N LYS A 447 0.78 -16.61 -35.41
CA LYS A 447 2.17 -16.21 -35.74
C LYS A 447 2.99 -17.37 -36.33
N LYS A 448 2.65 -18.61 -36.02
CA LYS A 448 3.28 -19.83 -36.58
C LYS A 448 2.53 -20.41 -37.80
N ARG A 449 1.51 -19.71 -38.33
CA ARG A 449 0.64 -20.19 -39.43
C ARG A 449 0.00 -21.55 -39.14
N LYS A 450 -0.36 -21.81 -37.89
CA LYS A 450 -1.03 -23.04 -37.42
C LYS A 450 -2.52 -22.81 -37.25
N ASP A 451 -3.20 -22.45 -38.33
CA ASP A 451 -4.56 -21.89 -38.32
C ASP A 451 -5.60 -22.82 -37.69
N ARG A 452 -5.50 -24.14 -37.92
CA ARG A 452 -6.40 -25.13 -37.30
C ARG A 452 -6.31 -25.11 -35.76
N LEU A 453 -5.10 -24.98 -35.22
CA LEU A 453 -4.87 -24.95 -33.77
C LEU A 453 -5.25 -23.60 -33.16
N ALA A 454 -5.01 -22.50 -33.87
CA ALA A 454 -5.48 -21.17 -33.48
C ALA A 454 -7.01 -21.14 -33.35
N ARG A 455 -7.73 -21.61 -34.38
CA ARG A 455 -9.20 -21.71 -34.38
C ARG A 455 -9.72 -22.56 -33.23
N SER A 456 -9.08 -23.70 -32.95
CA SER A 456 -9.47 -24.55 -31.81
C SER A 456 -9.30 -23.83 -30.47
N CYS A 457 -8.27 -23.02 -30.30
CA CYS A 457 -8.04 -22.26 -29.07
C CYS A 457 -9.05 -21.10 -28.93
N TYR A 458 -9.34 -20.36 -30.01
CA TYR A 458 -10.39 -19.32 -29.97
C TYR A 458 -11.77 -19.90 -29.67
N ARG A 459 -12.12 -21.06 -30.25
CA ARG A 459 -13.37 -21.75 -29.90
C ARG A 459 -13.44 -22.05 -28.41
N LYS A 460 -12.34 -22.54 -27.82
CA LYS A 460 -12.31 -22.83 -26.38
C LYS A 460 -12.38 -21.56 -25.52
N ALA A 461 -11.74 -20.47 -25.94
CA ALA A 461 -11.87 -19.18 -25.27
C ALA A 461 -13.31 -18.66 -25.30
N LEU A 462 -14.01 -18.81 -26.43
CA LEU A 462 -15.43 -18.45 -26.58
C LEU A 462 -16.35 -19.29 -25.69
N GLU A 463 -16.12 -20.61 -25.63
CA GLU A 463 -16.86 -21.50 -24.71
C GLU A 463 -16.74 -21.06 -23.25
N LEU A 464 -15.55 -20.59 -22.85
CA LEU A 464 -15.26 -20.20 -21.46
C LEU A 464 -15.72 -18.76 -21.16
N ASN A 465 -15.76 -17.86 -22.14
CA ASN A 465 -16.26 -16.49 -21.98
C ASN A 465 -16.85 -15.92 -23.29
N PRO A 466 -18.16 -16.12 -23.53
CA PRO A 466 -18.82 -15.73 -24.79
C PRO A 466 -18.88 -14.22 -25.07
N LYS A 467 -18.62 -13.34 -24.08
CA LYS A 467 -18.93 -11.89 -24.18
C LYS A 467 -17.72 -10.99 -24.51
N ASN A 468 -16.48 -11.51 -24.53
CA ASN A 468 -15.27 -10.67 -24.45
C ASN A 468 -14.25 -10.79 -25.60
N LEU A 469 -14.55 -11.41 -26.75
CA LEU A 469 -13.65 -11.33 -27.90
C LEU A 469 -13.87 -10.04 -28.74
N PRO A 470 -12.80 -9.46 -29.34
CA PRO A 470 -12.89 -8.37 -30.32
C PRO A 470 -13.83 -8.73 -31.47
N GLU A 471 -14.57 -7.76 -31.99
CA GLU A 471 -15.62 -7.94 -33.01
C GLU A 471 -15.10 -8.65 -34.28
N GLU A 472 -13.87 -8.34 -34.70
CA GLU A 472 -13.17 -8.98 -35.83
C GLU A 472 -12.92 -10.49 -35.63
N LYS A 473 -12.88 -10.97 -34.37
CA LYS A 473 -12.75 -12.39 -34.05
C LYS A 473 -14.09 -13.06 -33.79
N ARG A 474 -15.18 -12.28 -33.64
CA ARG A 474 -16.56 -12.79 -33.59
C ARG A 474 -17.06 -13.21 -34.96
N ASP A 475 -16.51 -12.69 -36.06
CA ASP A 475 -16.82 -13.16 -37.42
C ASP A 475 -16.48 -14.65 -37.66
N SER A 476 -15.70 -15.26 -36.77
CA SER A 476 -15.54 -16.72 -36.73
C SER A 476 -16.78 -17.48 -36.21
N GLU A 477 -17.83 -16.79 -35.74
CA GLU A 477 -19.17 -17.35 -35.51
C GLU A 477 -19.78 -17.88 -36.82
N LYS A 478 -19.53 -17.24 -37.97
CA LYS A 478 -19.89 -17.83 -39.28
C LYS A 478 -19.11 -19.11 -39.62
N ALA A 479 -17.96 -19.34 -38.98
CA ALA A 479 -17.22 -20.59 -39.11
C ALA A 479 -17.75 -21.72 -38.20
N LEU A 480 -18.65 -21.40 -37.24
CA LEU A 480 -19.35 -22.39 -36.40
C LEU A 480 -20.63 -22.93 -37.06
N GLU A 481 -21.25 -22.20 -37.99
CA GLU A 481 -22.37 -22.73 -38.80
C GLU A 481 -21.94 -23.74 -39.89
N ILE A 482 -20.68 -23.73 -40.32
CA ILE A 482 -20.19 -24.61 -41.40
C ILE A 482 -19.66 -25.96 -40.88
N VAL A 483 -19.48 -26.14 -39.56
CA VAL A 483 -18.99 -27.40 -38.97
C VAL A 483 -20.13 -28.28 -38.41
N ASN A 484 -21.37 -27.79 -38.40
CA ASN A 484 -22.56 -28.56 -38.02
C ASN A 484 -23.49 -28.86 -39.21
N ARG A 485 -22.94 -28.97 -40.43
CA ARG A 485 -23.60 -29.61 -41.58
C ARG A 485 -22.73 -30.73 -42.14
#